data_AF-A0A7S7RQ30-F1
#
_entry.id   AF-A0A7S7RQ30-F1
#
_cell.length_a   1.000
_cell.length_b   1.000
_cell.length_c   1.000
_cell.angle_alpha   90.00
_cell.angle_beta   90.00
_cell.angle_gamma   90.00
#
_symmetry.space_group_name_H-M   'P 1'
#
loop_
_entity.id
_entity.type
_entity.pdbx_description
1 polymer ?
#
loop_
_entity_poly.entity_id
_entity_poly.type
_entity_poly.pdbx_seq_one_letter_code
_entity_poly.pdbx_strand_id
1 'polypeptide(L)'
;MNKVVPIDEEYIFEGRVAISQTDLKGVITFVNRKFSEISGYEVAELIGSNHDIIRHPDVPNSVFIKMWENISSGQVWTGLIKNMRKDGQFYWVDMELAPVLDENDSIIGYISVSKPASRKNIIENEKQYKQENNKK
;
A
#
# COMPACT_ATOMS: atom_id res chain seq x y z
N MET A 1 -9.92 -17.09 5.13
CA MET A 1 -8.45 -16.96 5.24
C MET A 1 -8.13 -16.58 6.67
N ASN A 2 -7.09 -17.18 7.27
CA ASN A 2 -6.65 -16.79 8.61
C ASN A 2 -6.11 -15.35 8.56
N LYS A 3 -6.50 -14.53 9.53
CA LYS A 3 -6.01 -13.15 9.63
C LYS A 3 -4.53 -13.18 10.00
N VAL A 4 -3.68 -12.54 9.19
CA VAL A 4 -2.25 -12.39 9.50
C VAL A 4 -2.10 -11.53 10.75
N VAL A 5 -1.25 -11.97 11.68
CA VAL A 5 -0.99 -11.28 12.95
C VAL A 5 0.38 -10.60 12.87
N PRO A 6 0.49 -9.29 13.17
CA PRO A 6 1.78 -8.61 13.24
C PRO A 6 2.70 -9.26 14.28
N ILE A 7 3.97 -9.49 13.92
CA ILE A 7 5.01 -9.91 14.87
C ILE A 7 5.98 -8.77 15.24
N ASP A 8 5.70 -7.56 14.78
CA ASP A 8 6.48 -6.33 15.01
C ASP A 8 7.95 -6.42 14.59
N GLU A 9 8.23 -7.19 13.54
CA GLU A 9 9.54 -7.27 12.90
C GLU A 9 9.51 -6.59 11.53
N GLU A 10 10.50 -5.74 11.27
CA GLU A 10 10.63 -5.07 9.97
C GLU A 10 11.40 -5.95 8.97
N TYR A 11 10.78 -6.20 7.83
CA TYR A 11 11.42 -6.70 6.62
C TYR A 11 12.01 -5.53 5.82
N ILE A 12 13.33 -5.43 5.82
CA ILE A 12 14.07 -4.43 5.05
C ILE A 12 14.28 -4.95 3.64
N PHE A 13 13.91 -4.15 2.64
CA PHE A 13 14.12 -4.49 1.24
C PHE A 13 14.78 -3.35 0.48
N GLU A 14 15.53 -3.73 -0.56
CA GLU A 14 16.20 -2.80 -1.46
C GLU A 14 15.84 -3.08 -2.92
N GLY A 15 16.28 -2.18 -3.78
CA GLY A 15 16.27 -2.37 -5.22
C GLY A 15 15.05 -1.80 -5.93
N ARG A 16 14.52 -2.57 -6.90
CA ARG A 16 13.51 -2.11 -7.87
C ARG A 16 12.18 -1.75 -7.21
N VAL A 17 11.36 -1.02 -7.96
CA VAL A 17 10.01 -0.63 -7.54
C VAL A 17 9.05 -1.83 -7.49
N ALA A 18 8.20 -1.87 -6.47
CA ALA A 18 7.01 -2.70 -6.48
C ALA A 18 5.88 -1.97 -7.22
N ILE A 19 5.12 -2.71 -8.03
CA ILE A 19 4.01 -2.17 -8.82
C ILE A 19 2.80 -3.04 -8.57
N SER A 20 1.64 -2.41 -8.36
CA SER A 20 0.34 -3.07 -8.38
C SER A 20 -0.67 -2.25 -9.17
N GLN A 21 -1.65 -2.91 -9.78
CA GLN A 21 -2.84 -2.29 -10.34
C GLN A 21 -4.09 -2.89 -9.71
N THR A 22 -5.13 -2.09 -9.62
CA THR A 22 -6.44 -2.52 -9.15
C THR A 22 -7.54 -2.06 -10.09
N ASP A 23 -8.70 -2.71 -9.99
CA ASP A 23 -9.95 -2.15 -10.48
C ASP A 23 -10.43 -0.99 -9.58
N LEU A 24 -11.59 -0.42 -9.91
CA LEU A 24 -12.24 0.66 -9.15
C LEU A 24 -12.63 0.29 -7.72
N LYS A 25 -12.72 -1.01 -7.40
CA LYS A 25 -13.08 -1.53 -6.08
C LYS A 25 -11.85 -1.87 -5.24
N GLY A 26 -10.64 -1.62 -5.76
CA GLY A 26 -9.38 -1.97 -5.11
C GLY A 26 -9.03 -3.46 -5.21
N VAL A 27 -9.68 -4.22 -6.11
CA VAL A 27 -9.33 -5.61 -6.39
C VAL A 27 -8.09 -5.63 -7.27
N ILE A 28 -7.05 -6.33 -6.85
CA ILE A 28 -5.77 -6.41 -7.55
C ILE A 28 -5.96 -7.14 -8.89
N THR A 29 -5.60 -6.45 -9.97
CA THR A 29 -5.63 -6.97 -11.36
C THR A 29 -4.25 -7.30 -11.89
N PHE A 30 -3.21 -6.70 -11.31
CA PHE A 30 -1.82 -6.95 -11.68
C PHE A 30 -0.87 -6.64 -10.52
N VAL A 31 0.20 -7.42 -10.42
CA VAL A 31 1.36 -7.14 -9.57
C VAL A 31 2.64 -7.53 -10.31
N ASN A 32 3.72 -6.80 -10.08
CA ASN A 32 5.04 -7.24 -10.54
C ASN A 32 5.69 -8.22 -9.55
N ARG A 33 6.77 -8.88 -9.99
CA ARG A 33 7.54 -9.83 -9.15
C ARG A 33 7.99 -9.22 -7.82
N LYS A 34 8.40 -7.94 -7.84
CA LYS A 34 8.90 -7.27 -6.63
C LYS A 34 7.80 -7.09 -5.59
N PHE A 35 6.58 -6.76 -6.00
CA PHE A 35 5.44 -6.65 -5.08
C PHE A 35 5.16 -7.99 -4.38
N SER A 36 5.15 -9.08 -5.13
CA SER A 36 4.98 -10.44 -4.58
C SER A 36 6.09 -10.79 -3.59
N GLU A 37 7.36 -10.54 -3.95
CA GLU A 37 8.53 -10.77 -3.09
C GLU A 37 8.46 -9.99 -1.76
N ILE A 38 8.18 -8.68 -1.81
CA ILE A 38 8.20 -7.85 -0.59
C ILE A 38 6.97 -8.02 0.28
N SER A 39 5.83 -8.43 -0.27
CA SER A 39 4.61 -8.72 0.49
C SER A 39 4.61 -10.14 1.07
N GLY A 40 5.44 -11.04 0.54
CA GLY A 40 5.47 -12.46 0.94
C GLY A 40 4.27 -13.27 0.43
N TYR A 41 3.42 -12.68 -0.41
CA TYR A 41 2.32 -13.38 -1.07
C TYR A 41 2.71 -13.82 -2.47
N GLU A 42 2.25 -15.01 -2.87
CA GLU A 42 2.37 -15.46 -4.25
C GLU A 42 1.44 -14.63 -5.16
N VAL A 43 1.82 -14.44 -6.42
CA VAL A 43 1.00 -13.70 -7.39
C VAL A 43 -0.42 -14.25 -7.47
N ALA A 44 -0.58 -15.58 -7.43
CA ALA A 44 -1.89 -16.24 -7.47
C ALA A 44 -2.77 -15.95 -6.25
N GLU A 45 -2.20 -15.55 -5.11
CA GLU A 45 -2.94 -15.14 -3.91
C GLU A 45 -3.32 -13.66 -3.96
N LEU A 46 -2.54 -12.87 -4.69
CA LEU A 46 -2.73 -11.42 -4.85
C LEU A 46 -3.80 -11.11 -5.89
N ILE A 47 -3.74 -11.73 -7.07
CA ILE A 47 -4.69 -11.46 -8.15
C ILE A 47 -6.11 -11.83 -7.72
N GLY A 48 -7.06 -10.88 -7.85
CA GLY A 48 -8.45 -11.06 -7.44
C GLY A 48 -8.71 -10.79 -5.95
N SER A 49 -7.68 -10.56 -5.14
CA SER A 49 -7.81 -10.14 -3.74
C SER A 49 -7.93 -8.62 -3.63
N ASN A 50 -8.56 -8.14 -2.56
CA ASN A 50 -8.55 -6.71 -2.25
C ASN A 50 -7.13 -6.28 -1.79
N HIS A 51 -6.71 -5.09 -2.17
CA HIS A 51 -5.40 -4.54 -1.82
C HIS A 51 -5.16 -4.42 -0.30
N ASP A 52 -6.24 -4.36 0.49
CA ASP A 52 -6.16 -4.36 1.96
C ASP A 52 -5.56 -5.63 2.59
N ILE A 53 -5.30 -6.68 1.81
CA ILE A 53 -4.59 -7.89 2.25
C ILE A 53 -3.19 -7.61 2.83
N ILE A 54 -2.56 -6.52 2.40
CA ILE A 54 -1.26 -6.05 2.93
C ILE A 54 -1.39 -4.88 3.90
N ARG A 55 -2.61 -4.57 4.38
CA ARG A 55 -2.83 -3.43 5.27
C ARG A 55 -2.28 -3.71 6.67
N HIS A 56 -1.37 -2.87 7.14
CA HIS A 56 -0.94 -2.92 8.53
C HIS A 56 -1.95 -2.22 9.47
N PRO A 57 -2.30 -2.79 10.64
CA PRO A 57 -3.26 -2.19 11.56
C PRO A 57 -2.83 -0.83 12.14
N ASP A 58 -1.52 -0.58 12.24
CA ASP A 58 -0.98 0.69 12.73
C ASP A 58 -1.28 1.89 11.82
N VAL A 59 -1.56 1.66 10.53
CA VAL A 59 -1.81 2.75 9.58
C VAL A 59 -3.15 3.41 9.92
N PRO A 60 -3.17 4.69 10.30
CA PRO A 60 -4.40 5.38 10.67
C PRO A 60 -5.42 5.38 9.53
N ASN A 61 -6.71 5.24 9.87
CA ASN A 61 -7.80 5.30 8.88
C ASN A 61 -7.80 6.61 8.07
N SER A 62 -7.39 7.72 8.68
CA SER A 62 -7.27 9.05 8.05
C SER A 62 -6.35 9.05 6.84
N VAL A 63 -5.30 8.22 6.83
CA VAL A 63 -4.39 8.09 5.69
C VAL A 63 -5.14 7.54 4.48
N PHE A 64 -5.93 6.48 4.67
CA PHE A 64 -6.72 5.87 3.60
C PHE A 64 -7.88 6.77 3.13
N ILE A 65 -8.51 7.52 4.04
CA ILE A 65 -9.56 8.48 3.67
C ILE A 65 -8.99 9.52 2.69
N LYS A 66 -7.87 10.16 3.04
CA LYS A 66 -7.20 11.14 2.17
C LYS A 66 -6.72 10.53 0.86
N MET A 67 -6.23 9.29 0.90
CA MET A 67 -5.82 8.56 -0.30
C MET A 67 -6.99 8.40 -1.27
N TRP A 68 -8.14 7.93 -0.78
CA TRP A 68 -9.34 7.75 -1.60
C TRP A 68 -9.92 9.06 -2.12
N GLU A 69 -9.95 10.11 -1.31
CA GLU A 69 -10.37 11.46 -1.73
C GLU A 69 -9.56 11.96 -2.94
N ASN A 70 -8.22 11.80 -2.91
CA ASN A 70 -7.36 12.19 -4.02
C ASN A 70 -7.60 11.34 -5.27
N ILE A 71 -7.45 10.02 -5.18
CA ILE A 71 -7.43 9.17 -6.39
C ILE A 71 -8.80 9.08 -7.06
N SER A 72 -9.89 9.16 -6.28
CA SER A 72 -11.25 9.19 -6.80
C SER A 72 -11.59 10.50 -7.54
N SER A 73 -10.86 11.59 -7.26
CA SER A 73 -11.01 12.88 -7.95
C SER A 73 -10.05 13.06 -9.13
N GLY A 74 -9.38 11.98 -9.55
CA GLY A 74 -8.43 12.00 -10.66
C GLY A 74 -7.03 12.50 -10.27
N GLN A 75 -6.77 12.71 -8.98
CA GLN A 75 -5.49 13.24 -8.50
C GLN A 75 -4.52 12.13 -8.10
N VAL A 76 -3.22 12.40 -8.25
CA VAL A 76 -2.17 11.55 -7.69
C VAL A 76 -2.14 11.68 -6.17
N TRP A 77 -1.95 10.55 -5.50
CA TRP A 77 -1.67 10.52 -4.07
C TRP A 77 -0.25 9.99 -3.83
N THR A 78 0.46 10.62 -2.90
CA THR A 78 1.78 10.16 -2.43
C THR A 78 1.79 10.02 -0.93
N GLY A 79 2.48 9.00 -0.41
CA GLY A 79 2.66 8.88 1.03
C GLY A 79 3.48 7.68 1.47
N LEU A 80 3.87 7.75 2.74
CA LEU A 80 4.60 6.69 3.43
C LEU A 80 3.59 5.74 4.07
N ILE A 81 3.71 4.45 3.75
CA ILE A 81 2.78 3.41 4.22
C ILE A 81 3.56 2.24 4.83
N LYS A 82 3.12 1.83 6.04
CA LYS A 82 3.50 0.56 6.66
C LYS A 82 2.58 -0.54 6.12
N ASN A 83 3.14 -1.55 5.47
CA ASN A 83 2.42 -2.70 4.95
C ASN A 83 2.74 -3.96 5.75
N MET A 84 1.78 -4.89 5.77
CA MET A 84 1.87 -6.20 6.39
C MET A 84 2.30 -7.24 5.36
N ARG A 85 3.29 -8.06 5.71
CA ARG A 85 3.68 -9.25 4.94
C ARG A 85 2.85 -10.45 5.37
N LYS A 86 2.75 -11.45 4.48
CA LYS A 86 2.05 -12.72 4.76
C LYS A 86 2.57 -13.45 6.00
N ASP A 87 3.87 -13.32 6.29
CA ASP A 87 4.57 -13.94 7.43
C ASP A 87 4.40 -13.16 8.75
N GLY A 88 3.68 -12.02 8.74
CA GLY A 88 3.44 -11.18 9.92
C GLY A 88 4.50 -10.09 10.14
N GLN A 89 5.60 -10.10 9.38
CA GLN A 89 6.54 -8.98 9.35
C GLN A 89 5.90 -7.75 8.67
N PHE A 90 6.51 -6.58 8.81
CA PHE A 90 6.06 -5.37 8.13
C PHE A 90 7.16 -4.76 7.26
N TYR A 91 6.78 -3.90 6.32
CA TYR A 91 7.73 -3.13 5.51
C TYR A 91 7.18 -1.75 5.22
N TRP A 92 8.08 -0.79 5.04
CA TRP A 92 7.74 0.58 4.73
C TRP A 92 7.97 0.89 3.27
N VAL A 93 6.98 1.54 2.65
CA VAL A 93 7.08 2.03 1.29
C VAL A 93 6.88 3.54 1.23
N ASP A 94 7.63 4.19 0.36
CA ASP A 94 7.27 5.48 -0.22
C ASP A 94 6.49 5.20 -1.51
N MET A 95 5.20 5.53 -1.50
CA MET A 95 4.24 5.11 -2.53
C MET A 95 3.66 6.32 -3.27
N GLU A 96 3.58 6.18 -4.59
CA GLU A 96 2.77 7.01 -5.48
C GLU A 96 1.61 6.15 -6.02
N LEU A 97 0.40 6.70 -6.00
CA LEU A 97 -0.83 6.05 -6.45
C LEU A 97 -1.57 7.00 -7.39
N ALA A 98 -1.88 6.52 -8.59
CA ALA A 98 -2.51 7.31 -9.65
C ALA A 98 -3.74 6.60 -10.24
N PRO A 99 -4.76 7.35 -10.69
CA PRO A 99 -5.86 6.80 -11.46
C PRO A 99 -5.37 6.32 -12.83
N VAL A 100 -5.95 5.22 -13.31
CA VAL A 100 -5.79 4.74 -14.69
C VAL A 100 -7.03 5.18 -15.46
N LEU A 101 -6.84 5.87 -16.58
CA LEU A 101 -7.92 6.39 -17.42
C LEU A 101 -8.09 5.54 -18.68
N ASP A 102 -9.33 5.44 -19.18
CA ASP A 102 -9.63 4.94 -20.52
C ASP A 102 -9.52 6.06 -21.59
N GLU A 103 -9.90 5.73 -22.83
CA GLU A 103 -9.90 6.66 -23.96
C GLU A 103 -10.91 7.82 -23.84
N ASN A 104 -11.85 7.74 -22.88
CA ASN A 104 -12.87 8.75 -22.61
C ASN A 104 -12.58 9.54 -21.33
N ASP A 105 -11.33 9.54 -20.85
CA ASP A 105 -10.89 10.15 -19.59
C ASP A 105 -11.64 9.62 -18.34
N SER A 106 -12.26 8.45 -18.44
CA SER A 106 -12.94 7.82 -17.30
C SER A 106 -11.97 6.96 -16.51
N ILE A 107 -12.00 7.09 -15.17
CA ILE A 107 -11.18 6.26 -14.30
C ILE A 107 -11.67 4.81 -14.38
N ILE A 108 -10.77 3.88 -14.69
CA ILE A 108 -11.04 2.44 -14.80
C ILE A 108 -10.32 1.60 -13.73
N GLY A 109 -9.43 2.22 -12.96
CA GLY A 109 -8.68 1.57 -11.91
C GLY A 109 -7.59 2.46 -11.35
N TYR A 110 -6.67 1.86 -10.60
CA TYR A 110 -5.56 2.56 -9.97
C TYR A 110 -4.25 1.81 -10.18
N ILE A 111 -3.15 2.54 -10.28
CA ILE A 111 -1.80 1.99 -10.34
C ILE A 111 -0.96 2.59 -9.22
N SER A 112 -0.22 1.73 -8.51
CA SER A 112 0.75 2.17 -7.52
C SER A 112 2.18 1.83 -7.92
N VAL A 113 3.10 2.71 -7.54
CA VAL A 113 4.55 2.51 -7.61
C VAL A 113 5.10 2.72 -6.21
N SER A 114 5.81 1.74 -5.68
CA SER A 114 6.33 1.75 -4.32
C SER A 114 7.83 1.54 -4.30
N LYS A 115 8.53 2.41 -3.56
CA LYS A 115 9.98 2.35 -3.32
C LYS A 115 10.26 2.09 -1.83
N PRO A 116 11.45 1.58 -1.48
CA PRO A 116 11.88 1.55 -0.09
C PRO A 116 11.82 2.95 0.52
N ALA A 117 11.20 3.07 1.70
CA ALA A 117 11.18 4.32 2.44
C ALA A 117 12.54 4.62 3.09
N SER A 118 12.94 5.88 3.15
CA SER A 118 14.15 6.27 3.89
C SER A 118 13.92 6.17 5.40
N ARG A 119 14.98 5.79 6.14
CA ARG A 119 14.92 5.69 7.61
C ARG A 119 14.46 6.98 8.28
N LYS A 120 14.92 8.12 7.76
CA LYS A 120 14.50 9.44 8.23
C LYS A 120 12.98 9.62 8.08
N ASN A 121 12.44 9.35 6.90
CA ASN A 121 11.01 9.54 6.62
C ASN A 121 10.14 8.58 7.45
N ILE A 122 10.60 7.34 7.69
CA ILE A 122 9.92 6.37 8.55
C ILE A 122 9.78 6.92 9.97
N ILE A 123 10.89 7.35 10.58
CA ILE A 123 10.90 7.87 11.97
C ILE A 123 9.96 9.08 12.12
N GLU A 124 9.93 9.97 11.13
CA GLU A 124 9.03 11.12 11.13
C GLU A 124 7.57 10.69 10.99
N ASN A 125 7.28 9.76 10.10
CA ASN A 125 5.92 9.27 9.83
C ASN A 125 5.33 8.48 11.01
N GLU A 126 6.13 7.65 11.68
CA GLU A 126 5.69 6.91 12.88
C GLU A 126 5.21 7.84 14.00
N LYS A 127 5.87 9.00 14.17
CA LYS A 127 5.42 10.02 15.13
C LYS A 127 4.05 10.57 14.74
N GLN A 128 3.82 10.79 13.44
CA GLN A 128 2.53 11.25 12.93
C GLN A 128 1.43 10.20 13.12
N TYR A 129 1.69 8.92 12.81
CA TYR A 129 0.73 7.84 13.04
C TYR A 129 0.30 7.75 14.50
N LYS A 130 1.25 7.83 15.44
CA LYS A 130 0.95 7.84 16.88
C LYS A 130 0.06 9.02 17.28
N GLN A 131 0.33 10.21 16.75
CA GLN A 131 -0.50 11.39 17.02
C GLN A 131 -1.91 11.26 16.45
N GLU A 132 -2.07 10.73 15.23
CA GLU A 132 -3.39 10.54 14.60
C GLU A 132 -4.21 9.45 15.31
N ASN A 133 -3.58 8.36 15.73
CA ASN A 133 -4.27 7.29 16.46
C ASN A 133 -4.70 7.72 17.87
N ASN A 134 -3.97 8.64 18.52
CA ASN A 134 -4.31 9.18 19.84
C ASN A 134 -5.39 10.28 19.82
N LYS A 135 -5.83 10.73 18.64
CA LYS A 135 -6.91 11.74 18.49
C LYS A 135 -8.32 11.13 18.51
N LYS A 136 -8.42 9.80 18.61
CA LYS A 136 -9.67 9.05 18.76
C LYS A 136 -9.94 8.77 20.23
#